data_AF-A0A6N2K3U4-F1
#
_entry.id   AF-A0A6N2K3U4-F1
#
_cell.length_a   1.000
_cell.length_b   1.000
_cell.length_c   1.000
_cell.angle_alpha   90.00
_cell.angle_beta   90.00
_cell.angle_gamma   90.00
#
_symmetry.space_group_name_H-M   'P 1'
#
loop_
_entity.id
_entity.type
_entity.pdbx_description
1 polymer ?
#
loop_
_entity_poly.entity_id
_entity_poly.type
_entity_poly.pdbx_seq_one_letter_code
_entity_poly.pdbx_strand_id
1 'polypeptide(L)'
;MEELELTSDQILRQNSLPKMEQPSNSSKKPTVSIFGLFSAADKFDHLLMFLGLVGSCAHGAVFPVFFILFGNMIDSLGHLGSDTHQMSSQVSKYSLDLVYLGLGVFVAGWIGVACWMQTGERQTARLRLKYLQSVLRKDMNFFDMEARDSNILFHISSDAILVQDAIGDKAMQFVIFLSFSLDSLLGLSRFGNLRSSPWLWFR
;
A
#
# COMPACT_ATOMS: atom_id res chain seq x y z
N MET A 1 -49.74 -13.70 -43.24
CA MET A 1 -50.12 -13.95 -41.84
C MET A 1 -49.24 -15.04 -41.23
N GLU A 2 -48.81 -16.04 -42.01
CA GLU A 2 -47.88 -17.11 -41.56
C GLU A 2 -46.48 -16.62 -41.14
N GLU A 3 -45.85 -15.67 -41.87
CA GLU A 3 -44.54 -15.13 -41.47
C GLU A 3 -44.54 -14.34 -40.13
N LEU A 4 -45.70 -13.77 -39.75
CA LEU A 4 -45.86 -13.03 -38.50
C LEU A 4 -46.05 -13.98 -37.30
N GLU A 5 -46.67 -15.15 -37.50
CA GLU A 5 -46.76 -16.19 -36.47
C GLU A 5 -45.40 -16.85 -36.24
N LEU A 6 -44.66 -17.16 -37.31
CA LEU A 6 -43.31 -17.75 -37.21
C LEU A 6 -42.32 -16.82 -36.48
N THR A 7 -42.40 -15.51 -36.73
CA THR A 7 -41.58 -14.50 -36.04
C THR A 7 -41.98 -14.36 -34.57
N SER A 8 -43.28 -14.40 -34.27
CA SER A 8 -43.79 -14.33 -32.89
C SER A 8 -43.38 -15.56 -32.08
N ASP A 9 -43.42 -16.75 -32.69
CA ASP A 9 -43.05 -18.01 -32.06
C ASP A 9 -41.53 -18.14 -31.85
N GLN A 10 -40.72 -17.58 -32.77
CA GLN A 10 -39.27 -17.42 -32.60
C GLN A 10 -38.93 -16.42 -31.47
N ILE A 11 -39.62 -15.29 -31.38
CA ILE A 11 -39.45 -14.30 -30.30
C ILE A 11 -39.90 -14.89 -28.96
N LEU A 12 -41.00 -15.66 -28.93
CA LEU A 12 -41.47 -16.32 -27.71
C LEU A 12 -40.48 -17.40 -27.25
N ARG A 13 -39.92 -18.19 -28.17
CA ARG A 13 -38.87 -19.20 -27.87
C ARG A 13 -37.57 -18.57 -27.38
N GLN A 14 -37.15 -17.45 -27.95
CA GLN A 14 -35.92 -16.76 -27.51
C GLN A 14 -36.08 -16.12 -26.11
N ASN A 15 -37.31 -15.75 -25.74
CA ASN A 15 -37.64 -15.20 -24.42
C ASN A 15 -38.05 -16.28 -23.38
N SER A 16 -38.18 -17.54 -23.81
CA SER A 16 -38.57 -18.70 -22.96
C SER A 16 -37.48 -19.77 -22.83
N LEU A 17 -36.25 -19.47 -23.27
CA LEU A 17 -35.10 -20.16 -22.69
C LEU A 17 -35.19 -19.98 -21.17
N PRO A 18 -35.10 -21.05 -20.37
CA PRO A 18 -35.19 -20.93 -18.93
C PRO A 18 -34.14 -19.90 -18.53
N LYS A 19 -34.58 -18.81 -17.91
CA LYS A 19 -33.69 -17.95 -17.15
C LYS A 19 -33.02 -18.91 -16.19
N MET A 20 -31.79 -19.32 -16.53
CA MET A 20 -31.03 -20.22 -15.68
C MET A 20 -31.11 -19.54 -14.33
N GLU A 21 -31.78 -20.21 -13.39
CA GLU A 21 -31.67 -19.91 -11.99
C GLU A 21 -30.16 -19.87 -11.76
N GLN A 22 -29.61 -18.66 -11.68
CA GLN A 22 -28.29 -18.53 -11.12
C GLN A 22 -28.44 -19.20 -9.76
N PRO A 23 -27.68 -20.27 -9.46
CA PRO A 23 -27.71 -20.77 -8.12
C PRO A 23 -27.31 -19.58 -7.27
N SER A 24 -28.27 -19.11 -6.45
CA SER A 24 -28.09 -18.13 -5.39
C SER A 24 -27.28 -18.78 -4.28
N ASN A 25 -26.17 -19.41 -4.66
CA ASN A 25 -25.11 -19.77 -3.78
C ASN A 25 -24.16 -18.59 -3.86
N SER A 26 -24.19 -17.74 -2.83
CA SER A 26 -23.08 -16.89 -2.46
C SER A 26 -21.85 -17.79 -2.29
N SER A 27 -21.23 -18.19 -3.41
CA SER A 27 -19.97 -18.88 -3.46
C SER A 27 -18.96 -17.86 -2.98
N LYS A 28 -18.68 -17.91 -1.67
CA LYS A 28 -17.58 -17.17 -1.06
C LYS A 28 -16.35 -17.56 -1.87
N LYS A 29 -15.90 -16.67 -2.77
CA LYS A 29 -14.63 -16.84 -3.49
C LYS A 29 -13.59 -17.23 -2.43
N PRO A 30 -12.86 -18.35 -2.59
CA PRO A 30 -11.93 -18.79 -1.56
C PRO A 30 -10.92 -17.68 -1.33
N THR A 31 -11.00 -17.03 -0.16
CA THR A 31 -10.11 -15.93 0.18
C THR A 31 -8.77 -16.52 0.57
N VAL A 32 -7.76 -16.23 -0.24
CA VAL A 32 -6.38 -16.52 0.13
C VAL A 32 -6.02 -15.68 1.36
N SER A 33 -5.34 -16.31 2.31
CA SER A 33 -4.77 -15.58 3.45
C SER A 33 -3.81 -14.50 2.94
N ILE A 34 -3.76 -13.35 3.60
CA ILE A 34 -2.83 -12.25 3.26
C ILE A 34 -1.38 -12.74 3.32
N PHE A 35 -1.07 -13.67 4.24
CA PHE A 35 0.24 -14.31 4.30
C PHE A 35 0.50 -15.27 3.12
N GLY A 36 -0.57 -15.80 2.52
CA GLY A 36 -0.49 -16.56 1.28
C GLY A 36 -0.05 -15.71 0.09
N LEU A 37 -0.30 -14.40 0.12
CA LEU A 37 0.15 -13.44 -0.90
C LEU A 37 1.69 -13.33 -0.92
N PHE A 38 2.32 -13.37 0.26
CA PHE A 38 3.77 -13.31 0.44
C PHE A 38 4.47 -14.68 0.35
N SER A 39 3.73 -15.76 0.06
CA SER A 39 4.27 -17.13 0.01
C SER A 39 5.35 -17.34 -1.06
N ALA A 40 5.42 -16.45 -2.06
CA ALA A 40 6.46 -16.47 -3.10
C ALA A 40 7.76 -15.75 -2.72
N ALA A 41 7.84 -15.13 -1.53
CA ALA A 41 8.97 -14.32 -1.09
C ALA A 41 10.23 -15.14 -0.77
N ASP A 42 11.39 -14.68 -1.27
CA ASP A 42 12.70 -15.23 -0.91
C ASP A 42 13.27 -14.65 0.39
N LYS A 43 14.40 -15.20 0.86
CA LYS A 43 15.20 -14.62 1.94
C LYS A 43 15.69 -13.19 1.61
N PHE A 44 16.01 -12.94 0.35
CA PHE A 44 16.37 -11.59 -0.11
C PHE A 44 15.17 -10.65 -0.05
N ASP A 45 14.00 -11.09 -0.50
CA ASP A 45 12.77 -10.29 -0.44
C ASP A 45 12.40 -9.94 1.01
N HIS A 46 12.65 -10.83 1.97
CA HIS A 46 12.49 -10.53 3.40
C HIS A 46 13.45 -9.43 3.89
N LEU A 47 14.69 -9.42 3.43
CA LEU A 47 15.65 -8.37 3.74
C LEU A 47 15.21 -7.02 3.15
N LEU A 48 14.74 -7.00 1.90
CA LEU A 48 14.20 -5.78 1.30
C LEU A 48 12.94 -5.28 2.03
N MET A 49 12.02 -6.17 2.41
CA MET A 49 10.85 -5.80 3.20
C MET A 49 11.24 -5.22 4.56
N PHE A 50 12.28 -5.75 5.20
CA PHE A 50 12.79 -5.21 6.46
C PHE A 50 13.39 -3.81 6.29
N LEU A 51 14.24 -3.59 5.28
CA LEU A 51 14.75 -2.24 4.98
C LEU A 51 13.62 -1.27 4.62
N GLY A 52 12.65 -1.73 3.83
CA GLY A 52 11.45 -0.97 3.48
C GLY A 52 10.65 -0.57 4.71
N LEU A 53 10.48 -1.48 5.68
CA LEU A 53 9.80 -1.21 6.95
C LEU A 53 10.49 -0.09 7.74
N VAL A 54 11.82 -0.16 7.87
CA VAL A 54 12.61 0.87 8.57
C VAL A 54 12.46 2.23 7.89
N GLY A 55 12.52 2.27 6.55
CA GLY A 55 12.28 3.49 5.77
C GLY A 55 10.86 4.04 5.95
N SER A 56 9.85 3.18 5.95
CA SER A 56 8.44 3.56 6.19
C SER A 56 8.22 4.13 7.59
N CYS A 57 8.85 3.56 8.62
CA CYS A 57 8.79 4.11 9.98
C CYS A 57 9.43 5.50 10.07
N ALA A 58 10.61 5.69 9.45
CA ALA A 58 11.25 7.00 9.40
C ALA A 58 10.37 8.04 8.69
N HIS A 59 9.67 7.63 7.63
CA HIS A 59 8.76 8.50 6.89
C HIS A 59 7.48 8.83 7.69
N GLY A 60 6.98 7.91 8.53
CA GLY A 60 5.84 8.15 9.41
C GLY A 60 6.11 9.20 10.49
N ALA A 61 7.32 9.20 11.05
CA ALA A 61 7.74 10.10 12.12
C ALA A 61 8.21 11.49 11.63
N VAL A 62 8.26 11.75 10.32
CA VAL A 62 8.85 12.99 9.80
C VAL A 62 8.09 14.24 10.22
N PHE A 63 6.75 14.19 10.24
CA PHE A 63 5.92 15.36 10.56
C PHE A 63 6.07 15.79 12.04
N PRO A 64 5.99 14.89 13.04
CA PRO A 64 6.28 15.23 14.43
C PRO A 64 7.65 15.88 14.62
N VAL A 65 8.70 15.30 14.02
CA VAL A 65 10.07 15.83 14.12
C VAL A 65 10.17 17.20 13.46
N PHE A 66 9.57 17.37 12.29
CA PHE A 66 9.51 18.65 11.59
C PHE A 66 8.85 19.74 12.44
N PHE A 67 7.70 19.46 13.05
CA PHE A 67 7.01 20.45 13.89
C PHE A 67 7.80 20.84 15.14
N ILE A 68 8.56 19.93 15.74
CA ILE A 68 9.40 20.24 16.91
C ILE A 68 10.55 21.18 16.50
N LEU A 69 11.26 20.87 15.42
CA LEU A 69 12.35 21.72 14.91
C LEU A 69 11.83 23.08 14.47
N PHE A 70 10.70 23.10 13.77
CA PHE A 70 10.06 24.33 13.32
C PHE A 70 9.54 25.18 14.49
N GLY A 71 8.99 24.54 15.52
CA GLY A 71 8.61 25.20 16.77
C GLY A 71 9.79 25.87 17.46
N ASN A 72 10.90 25.15 17.65
CA ASN A 72 12.12 25.71 18.24
C ASN A 72 12.70 26.86 17.42
N MET A 73 12.61 26.78 16.09
CA MET A 73 12.99 27.86 15.20
C MET A 73 12.13 29.11 15.47
N ILE A 74 10.79 28.99 15.49
CA ILE A 74 9.89 30.11 15.80
C ILE A 74 10.16 30.69 17.19
N ASP A 75 10.39 29.84 18.19
CA ASP A 75 10.63 30.26 19.56
C ASP A 75 11.94 31.07 19.69
N SER A 76 12.95 30.72 18.90
CA SER A 76 14.20 31.47 18.79
C SER A 76 14.03 32.85 18.12
N LEU A 77 13.06 33.01 17.21
CA LEU A 77 12.69 34.33 16.68
C LEU A 77 12.01 35.19 17.75
N GLY A 78 11.15 34.59 18.58
CA GLY A 78 10.41 35.29 19.62
C GLY A 78 11.27 35.79 20.77
N HIS A 79 12.18 34.96 21.28
CA HIS A 79 12.99 35.28 22.47
C HIS A 79 14.20 36.19 22.19
N LEU A 80 14.73 36.18 20.97
CA LEU A 80 15.94 36.94 20.61
C LEU A 80 15.66 38.22 19.79
N GLY A 81 14.41 38.72 19.82
CA GLY A 81 14.04 39.96 19.12
C GLY A 81 14.86 41.19 19.52
N SER A 82 15.50 41.17 20.70
CA SER A 82 16.37 42.24 21.19
C SER A 82 17.83 42.14 20.73
N ASP A 83 18.31 40.94 20.39
CA ASP A 83 19.71 40.65 19.99
C ASP A 83 19.75 40.02 18.59
N THR A 84 19.67 40.86 17.57
CA THR A 84 19.57 40.46 16.15
C THR A 84 20.69 39.52 15.70
N HIS A 85 21.91 39.69 16.23
CA HIS A 85 23.07 38.86 15.84
C HIS A 85 22.98 37.43 16.40
N GLN A 86 22.47 37.26 17.63
CA GLN A 86 22.30 35.92 18.19
C GLN A 86 21.08 35.20 17.61
N MET A 87 20.01 35.95 17.30
CA MET A 87 18.84 35.43 16.61
C MET A 87 19.19 34.79 15.26
N SER A 88 19.91 35.52 14.40
CA SER A 88 20.25 35.02 13.06
C SER A 88 21.11 33.76 13.10
N SER A 89 22.04 33.65 14.05
CA SER A 89 22.88 32.46 14.23
C SER A 89 22.07 31.23 14.65
N GLN A 90 21.13 31.36 15.59
CA GLN A 90 20.31 30.23 16.06
C GLN A 90 19.32 29.77 15.00
N VAL A 91 18.66 30.70 14.32
CA VAL A 91 17.72 30.40 13.22
C VAL A 91 18.45 29.70 12.07
N SER A 92 19.65 30.15 11.73
CA SER A 92 20.46 29.50 10.69
C SER A 92 20.81 28.05 11.05
N LYS A 93 21.09 27.74 12.34
CA LYS A 93 21.33 26.36 12.79
C LYS A 93 20.09 25.48 12.63
N TYR A 94 18.93 25.92 13.14
CA TYR A 94 17.69 25.14 13.02
C TYR A 94 17.23 24.99 11.56
N SER A 95 17.48 25.99 10.71
CA SER A 95 17.21 25.90 9.28
C SER A 95 18.10 24.85 8.60
N LEU A 96 19.38 24.76 8.95
CA LEU A 96 20.27 23.70 8.45
C LEU A 96 19.82 22.31 8.93
N ASP A 97 19.38 22.17 10.18
CA ASP A 97 18.86 20.91 10.70
C ASP A 97 17.61 20.43 9.93
N LEU A 98 16.72 21.36 9.52
CA LEU A 98 15.57 21.05 8.66
C LEU A 98 16.00 20.56 7.27
N VAL A 99 17.06 21.13 6.69
CA VAL A 99 17.62 20.68 5.41
C VAL A 99 18.21 19.27 5.53
N TYR A 100 18.98 18.99 6.60
CA TYR A 100 19.52 17.64 6.83
C TYR A 100 18.41 16.61 7.07
N LEU A 101 17.36 16.96 7.82
CA LEU A 101 16.19 16.11 8.00
C LEU A 101 15.53 15.78 6.65
N GLY A 102 15.28 16.80 5.82
CA GLY A 102 14.68 16.63 4.50
C GLY A 102 15.49 15.72 3.60
N LEU A 103 16.82 15.91 3.55
CA LEU A 103 17.70 15.06 2.76
C LEU A 103 17.72 13.61 3.26
N GLY A 104 17.77 13.42 4.59
CA GLY A 104 17.73 12.10 5.21
C GLY A 104 16.45 11.34 4.87
N VAL A 105 15.30 12.01 4.99
CA VAL A 105 13.98 11.42 4.68
C VAL A 105 13.81 11.19 3.19
N PHE A 106 14.34 12.07 2.34
CA PHE A 106 14.33 11.87 0.89
C PHE A 106 15.08 10.60 0.50
N VAL A 107 16.31 10.42 0.99
CA VAL A 107 17.12 9.23 0.69
C VAL A 107 16.49 7.97 1.29
N ALA A 108 16.08 8.02 2.56
CA ALA A 108 15.45 6.88 3.23
C ALA A 108 14.12 6.49 2.59
N GLY A 109 13.29 7.47 2.22
CA GLY A 109 12.02 7.27 1.53
C GLY A 109 12.23 6.70 0.14
N TRP A 110 13.17 7.23 -0.64
CA TRP A 110 13.50 6.71 -1.97
C TRP A 110 13.94 5.24 -1.90
N ILE A 111 14.88 4.91 -1.01
CA ILE A 111 15.35 3.53 -0.83
C ILE A 111 14.21 2.63 -0.36
N GLY A 112 13.40 3.08 0.61
CA GLY A 112 12.27 2.32 1.12
C GLY A 112 11.25 1.99 0.02
N VAL A 113 10.86 2.99 -0.78
CA VAL A 113 9.94 2.84 -1.91
C VAL A 113 10.53 1.89 -2.96
N ALA A 114 11.79 2.09 -3.34
CA ALA A 114 12.47 1.23 -4.30
C ALA A 114 12.53 -0.23 -3.81
N CYS A 115 12.79 -0.46 -2.52
CA CYS A 115 12.83 -1.81 -1.96
C CYS A 115 11.49 -2.54 -2.00
N TRP A 116 10.39 -1.84 -1.65
CA TRP A 116 9.04 -2.39 -1.73
C TRP A 116 8.60 -2.66 -3.16
N MET A 117 8.85 -1.72 -4.08
CA MET A 117 8.56 -1.88 -5.51
C MET A 117 9.31 -3.08 -6.11
N GLN A 118 10.62 -3.16 -5.86
CA GLN A 118 11.46 -4.26 -6.33
C GLN A 118 10.99 -5.62 -5.80
N THR A 119 10.53 -5.65 -4.54
CA THR A 119 10.00 -6.87 -3.91
C THR A 119 8.69 -7.30 -4.58
N GLY A 120 7.77 -6.36 -4.83
CA GLY A 120 6.51 -6.65 -5.53
C GLY A 120 6.73 -7.22 -6.92
N GLU A 121 7.65 -6.64 -7.71
CA GLU A 121 8.02 -7.14 -9.03
C GLU A 121 8.56 -8.57 -8.99
N ARG A 122 9.51 -8.85 -8.07
CA ARG A 122 10.14 -10.18 -7.94
C ARG A 122 9.13 -11.25 -7.55
N GLN A 123 8.27 -10.96 -6.58
CA GLN A 123 7.25 -11.92 -6.13
C GLN A 123 6.20 -12.18 -7.21
N THR A 124 5.73 -11.13 -7.88
CA THR A 124 4.76 -11.26 -8.98
C THR A 124 5.34 -12.02 -10.17
N ALA A 125 6.59 -11.77 -10.55
CA ALA A 125 7.25 -12.50 -11.64
C ALA A 125 7.35 -14.00 -11.34
N ARG A 126 7.70 -14.37 -10.10
CA ARG A 126 7.74 -15.77 -9.66
C ARG A 126 6.36 -16.42 -9.65
N LEU A 127 5.34 -15.68 -9.20
CA LEU A 127 3.96 -16.15 -9.21
C LEU A 127 3.49 -16.45 -10.64
N ARG A 128 3.73 -15.52 -11.58
CA ARG A 128 3.43 -15.71 -13.01
C ARG A 128 4.12 -16.94 -13.59
N LEU A 129 5.40 -17.16 -13.26
CA LEU A 129 6.16 -18.30 -13.76
C LEU A 129 5.64 -19.64 -13.23
N LYS A 130 5.42 -19.75 -11.91
CA LYS A 130 4.84 -20.96 -11.29
C LYS A 130 3.46 -21.27 -11.82
N TYR A 131 2.66 -20.23 -12.05
CA TYR A 131 1.33 -20.36 -12.62
C TYR A 131 1.38 -20.88 -14.06
N LEU A 132 2.17 -20.25 -14.94
CA LEU A 132 2.33 -20.67 -16.33
C LEU A 132 2.82 -22.12 -16.42
N GLN A 133 3.79 -22.50 -15.58
CA GLN A 133 4.28 -23.87 -15.49
C GLN A 133 3.19 -24.86 -15.07
N SER A 134 2.28 -24.45 -14.19
CA SER A 134 1.15 -25.28 -13.75
C SER A 134 0.08 -25.43 -14.83
N VAL A 135 -0.20 -24.37 -15.60
CA VAL A 135 -1.13 -24.41 -16.73
C VAL A 135 -0.61 -25.28 -17.87
N LEU A 136 0.67 -25.15 -18.23
CA LEU A 136 1.29 -25.96 -19.28
C LEU A 136 1.34 -27.46 -18.97
N ARG A 137 1.17 -27.84 -17.69
CA ARG A 137 1.13 -29.24 -17.25
C ARG A 137 -0.28 -29.85 -17.25
N LYS A 138 -1.33 -29.07 -17.58
CA LYS A 138 -2.70 -29.59 -17.63
C LYS A 138 -2.98 -30.36 -18.92
N ASP A 139 -3.92 -31.31 -18.84
CA ASP A 139 -4.30 -32.18 -19.95
C ASP A 139 -5.02 -31.44 -21.09
N MET A 140 -4.99 -32.01 -22.29
CA MET A 140 -5.61 -31.44 -23.51
C MET A 140 -7.12 -31.18 -23.37
N ASN A 141 -7.82 -31.94 -22.50
CA ASN A 141 -9.24 -31.73 -22.19
C ASN A 141 -9.50 -30.38 -21.48
N PHE A 142 -8.55 -29.88 -20.67
CA PHE A 142 -8.64 -28.56 -20.05
C PHE A 142 -8.56 -27.45 -21.12
N PHE A 143 -7.70 -27.64 -22.13
CA PHE A 143 -7.57 -26.68 -23.21
C PHE A 143 -8.78 -26.67 -24.15
N ASP A 144 -9.47 -27.81 -24.33
CA ASP A 144 -10.63 -27.88 -25.24
C ASP A 144 -11.93 -27.35 -24.63
N MET A 145 -12.11 -27.50 -23.31
CA MET A 145 -13.29 -27.01 -22.57
C MET A 145 -13.14 -25.56 -22.10
N GLU A 146 -11.94 -25.16 -21.64
CA GLU A 146 -11.73 -23.88 -20.97
C GLU A 146 -10.98 -22.88 -21.89
N ALA A 147 -10.07 -23.32 -22.77
CA ALA A 147 -9.26 -22.39 -23.59
C ALA A 147 -9.97 -21.81 -24.83
N ARG A 148 -11.26 -22.11 -25.06
CA ARG A 148 -12.08 -21.31 -25.99
C ARG A 148 -12.19 -19.86 -25.53
N ASP A 149 -12.08 -19.60 -24.23
CA ASP A 149 -11.90 -18.27 -23.67
C ASP A 149 -10.42 -17.87 -23.71
N SER A 150 -10.00 -17.23 -24.80
CA SER A 150 -8.70 -16.57 -24.93
C SER A 150 -8.43 -15.51 -23.84
N ASN A 151 -9.45 -15.19 -23.03
CA ASN A 151 -9.41 -14.26 -21.91
C ASN A 151 -8.63 -14.78 -20.69
N ILE A 152 -8.39 -16.08 -20.53
CA ILE A 152 -7.78 -16.62 -19.31
C ILE A 152 -6.36 -16.06 -19.11
N LEU A 153 -5.53 -16.09 -20.16
CA LEU A 153 -4.17 -15.55 -20.13
C LEU A 153 -4.16 -14.04 -19.81
N PHE A 154 -5.15 -13.31 -20.34
CA PHE A 154 -5.31 -11.89 -20.07
C PHE A 154 -5.68 -11.63 -18.60
N HIS A 155 -6.64 -12.38 -18.05
CA HIS A 155 -7.04 -12.27 -16.64
C HIS A 155 -5.88 -12.55 -15.69
N ILE A 156 -5.05 -13.56 -15.98
CA ILE A 156 -3.88 -13.88 -15.14
C ILE A 156 -2.86 -12.74 -15.15
N SER A 157 -2.60 -12.18 -16.34
CA SER A 157 -1.67 -11.06 -16.44
C SER A 157 -2.17 -9.84 -15.66
N SER A 158 -3.46 -9.53 -15.81
CA SER A 158 -4.16 -8.47 -15.08
C SER A 158 -4.12 -8.70 -13.57
N ASP A 159 -4.53 -9.88 -13.09
CA ASP A 159 -4.55 -10.24 -11.67
C ASP A 159 -3.15 -10.16 -11.05
N ALA A 160 -2.13 -10.54 -11.81
CA ALA A 160 -0.75 -10.41 -11.35
C ALA A 160 -0.30 -8.94 -11.22
N ILE A 161 -0.80 -8.02 -12.05
CA ILE A 161 -0.55 -6.58 -11.85
C ILE A 161 -1.21 -6.11 -10.56
N LEU A 162 -2.45 -6.54 -10.29
CA LEU A 162 -3.13 -6.22 -9.02
C LEU A 162 -2.36 -6.77 -7.81
N VAL A 163 -1.82 -8.00 -7.90
CA VAL A 163 -0.98 -8.58 -6.85
C VAL A 163 0.31 -7.77 -6.66
N GLN A 164 0.95 -7.34 -7.74
CA GLN A 164 2.14 -6.50 -7.68
C GLN A 164 1.87 -5.16 -6.97
N ASP A 165 0.77 -4.49 -7.34
CA ASP A 165 0.36 -3.23 -6.72
C ASP A 165 0.03 -3.42 -5.24
N ALA A 166 -0.67 -4.52 -4.91
CA ALA A 166 -1.01 -4.86 -3.53
C ALA A 166 0.22 -5.10 -2.64
N ILE A 167 1.22 -5.85 -3.13
CA ILE A 167 2.45 -6.18 -2.38
C ILE A 167 3.40 -4.98 -2.31
N GLY A 168 3.56 -4.24 -3.41
CA GLY A 168 4.52 -3.15 -3.50
C GLY A 168 4.00 -1.86 -2.87
N ASP A 169 2.93 -1.30 -3.46
CA ASP A 169 2.47 0.05 -3.14
C ASP A 169 1.53 0.03 -1.93
N LYS A 170 0.49 -0.81 -1.96
CA LYS A 170 -0.52 -0.81 -0.90
C LYS A 170 0.00 -1.33 0.43
N ALA A 171 0.86 -2.35 0.43
CA ALA A 171 1.45 -2.88 1.66
C ALA A 171 2.36 -1.83 2.34
N MET A 172 3.19 -1.13 1.56
CA MET A 172 4.01 -0.02 2.08
C MET A 172 3.14 1.08 2.68
N GLN A 173 2.12 1.53 1.94
CA GLN A 173 1.23 2.59 2.41
C GLN A 173 0.53 2.21 3.71
N PHE A 174 0.15 0.95 3.86
CA PHE A 174 -0.43 0.43 5.10
C PHE A 174 0.54 0.53 6.28
N VAL A 175 1.82 0.16 6.09
CA VAL A 175 2.86 0.29 7.13
C VAL A 175 3.08 1.75 7.54
N ILE A 176 3.09 2.68 6.57
CA ILE A 176 3.24 4.11 6.84
C ILE A 176 2.05 4.62 7.67
N PHE A 177 0.81 4.25 7.30
CA PHE A 177 -0.38 4.64 8.07
C PHE A 177 -0.40 4.08 9.49
N LEU A 178 0.05 2.84 9.68
CA LEU A 178 0.19 2.26 11.02
C LEU A 178 1.22 3.02 11.84
N SER A 179 2.38 3.34 11.26
CA SER A 179 3.43 4.10 11.94
C SER A 179 2.91 5.46 12.39
N PHE A 180 2.27 6.21 11.47
CA PHE A 180 1.67 7.50 11.77
C PHE A 180 0.61 7.44 12.88
N SER A 181 -0.23 6.40 12.87
CA SER A 181 -1.26 6.19 13.89
C SER A 181 -0.64 5.92 15.26
N LEU A 182 0.44 5.14 15.31
CA LEU A 182 1.19 4.86 16.55
C LEU A 182 1.91 6.12 17.07
N ASP A 183 2.56 6.88 16.19
CA ASP A 183 3.22 8.14 16.55
C ASP A 183 2.22 9.16 17.12
N SER A 184 1.05 9.28 16.49
CA SER A 184 -0.04 10.15 16.96
C SER A 184 -0.56 9.71 18.33
N LEU A 185 -0.77 8.40 18.53
CA LEU A 185 -1.24 7.86 19.82
C LEU A 185 -0.22 8.05 20.94
N LEU A 186 1.08 7.85 20.65
CA LEU A 186 2.17 8.11 21.59
C LEU A 186 2.27 9.61 21.93
N GLY A 187 2.10 10.49 20.95
CA GLY A 187 2.02 11.93 21.15
C GLY A 187 0.87 12.32 22.08
N LEU A 188 -0.33 11.78 21.85
CA LEU A 188 -1.50 12.04 22.70
C LEU A 188 -1.34 11.48 24.12
N SER A 189 -0.77 10.28 24.26
CA SER A 189 -0.47 9.67 25.56
C SER A 189 0.50 10.54 26.37
N ARG A 190 1.55 11.07 25.73
CA ARG A 190 2.48 12.01 26.38
C ARG A 190 1.79 13.31 26.75
N PHE A 191 1.00 13.90 25.87
CA PHE A 191 0.26 15.13 26.16
C PHE A 191 -0.74 14.97 27.32
N GLY A 192 -1.44 13.83 27.37
CA GLY A 192 -2.34 13.48 28.48
C GLY A 192 -1.62 13.37 29.83
N ASN A 193 -0.43 12.78 29.85
CA ASN A 193 0.39 12.66 31.06
C ASN A 193 1.01 14.00 31.52
N LEU A 194 1.36 14.88 30.56
CA LEU A 194 1.77 16.26 30.88
C LEU A 194 0.61 17.08 31.46
N ARG A 195 -0.63 16.85 31.00
CA ARG A 195 -1.83 17.53 31.54
C ARG A 195 -2.22 17.06 32.95
N SER A 196 -1.94 15.82 33.33
CA SER A 196 -2.12 15.33 34.72
C SER A 196 -1.04 15.80 35.68
N SER A 197 0.02 16.44 35.18
CA SER A 197 1.15 16.97 35.96
C SER A 197 1.17 18.52 35.94
N PRO A 198 0.16 19.21 36.50
CA PRO A 198 0.03 20.68 36.40
C PRO A 198 1.19 21.47 37.03
N TRP A 199 2.07 20.82 37.78
CA TRP A 199 3.20 21.42 38.49
C TRP A 199 4.40 21.79 37.61
N LEU A 200 4.49 21.28 36.37
CA LEU A 200 5.62 21.57 35.46
C LEU A 200 5.41 22.81 34.57
N TRP A 201 4.21 23.38 34.55
CA TRP A 201 3.90 24.59 33.75
C TRP A 201 4.24 25.90 34.45
N PHE A 202 4.60 25.86 35.74
CA PHE A 202 4.77 27.06 36.58
C PHE A 202 6.20 27.27 37.10
N ARG A 203 7.21 26.65 36.49
CA ARG A 203 8.61 26.84 36.89
C ARG A 203 9.51 27.21 35.73
#